data_AF-A0A7W4YAR9-F1
#
_entry.id   AF-A0A7W4YAR9-F1
#
_cell.length_a   1.000
_cell.length_b   1.000
_cell.length_c   1.000
_cell.angle_alpha   90.00
_cell.angle_beta   90.00
_cell.angle_gamma   90.00
#
_symmetry.space_group_name_H-M   'P 1'
#
loop_
_entity.id
_entity.type
_entity.pdbx_description
1 polymer ?
#
loop_
_entity_poly.entity_id
_entity_poly.type
_entity_poly.pdbx_seq_one_letter_code
_entity_poly.pdbx_strand_id
1 'polypeptide(L)'
;MTPTRGGRRRPLLIALGALVLALLVALGVTQVRADRAAAARADEARAVAAAQVAADVARERAVRESGVVHAARQGQAQARELAATVASVAPRDAAAQAVLDASAGRVADESVRSALQSALDALRAQVAAAPQGAATSASILAAADAVDAASATVAAAQSAWEAAAAKAPARAAPTARPAAPAAPAEEPAPAAGGRPVDAAGNVLWVTSVPTADGDGSNGNLPMSAMCRIPWGTDQLGYAQYLRCDAAEALTDLEAAFRAAFGESIAMDLTYRSYADQVAMKQALGPLAAKPGTSSHGLGIALDVQEWPDVYGFGTRRYEWLVANGPTYGWYAPARVRAGATYPEYWHFEYGPGRTS
;
A
#
# COMPACT_ATOMS: atom_id res chain seq x y z
N MET A 1 43.51 13.93 120.85
CA MET A 1 42.31 14.59 120.31
C MET A 1 42.23 14.31 118.81
N THR A 2 41.35 13.41 118.41
CA THR A 2 40.92 13.21 117.01
C THR A 2 40.05 14.38 116.56
N PRO A 3 40.19 14.86 115.31
CA PRO A 3 39.00 15.06 114.49
C PRO A 3 39.16 14.59 113.04
N THR A 4 38.35 13.58 112.71
CA THR A 4 37.44 13.49 111.55
C THR A 4 37.90 13.99 110.16
N ARG A 5 38.40 13.04 109.35
CA ARG A 5 38.25 13.06 107.87
C ARG A 5 36.78 12.84 107.52
N GLY A 6 36.07 13.88 107.10
CA GLY A 6 34.70 13.73 106.57
C GLY A 6 34.14 15.02 105.97
N GLY A 7 34.36 15.26 104.68
CA GLY A 7 33.74 16.44 104.04
C GLY A 7 33.89 16.54 102.52
N ARG A 8 35.01 16.12 101.94
CA ARG A 8 35.28 16.36 100.49
C ARG A 8 34.69 15.31 99.52
N ARG A 9 34.14 14.18 100.01
CA ARG A 9 33.63 13.11 99.12
C ARG A 9 32.21 13.36 98.59
N ARG A 10 31.37 14.12 99.30
CA ARG A 10 29.97 14.37 98.91
C ARG A 10 29.79 15.23 97.64
N PRO A 11 30.47 16.38 97.47
CA PRO A 11 30.30 17.19 96.25
C PRO A 11 30.86 16.52 94.99
N LEU A 12 31.93 15.72 95.12
CA LEU A 12 32.52 14.99 94.00
C LEU A 12 31.60 13.86 93.50
N LEU A 13 30.94 13.14 94.42
CA LEU A 13 29.98 12.08 94.08
C LEU A 13 28.71 12.65 93.42
N ILE A 14 28.24 13.82 93.85
CA ILE A 14 27.09 14.51 93.23
C ILE A 14 27.45 14.98 91.81
N ALA A 15 28.63 15.56 91.61
CA ALA A 15 29.10 15.99 90.30
C ALA A 15 29.30 14.80 89.34
N LEU A 16 29.84 13.68 89.82
CA LEU A 16 29.98 12.45 89.04
C LEU A 16 28.61 11.87 88.68
N GLY A 17 27.66 11.83 89.62
CA GLY A 17 26.29 11.38 89.36
C GLY A 17 25.55 12.24 88.34
N ALA A 18 25.71 13.57 88.40
CA ALA A 18 25.14 14.49 87.43
C ALA A 18 25.76 14.32 86.02
N LEU A 19 27.07 14.09 85.93
CA LEU A 19 27.76 13.83 84.66
C LEU A 19 27.31 12.49 84.04
N VAL A 20 27.20 11.43 84.85
CA VAL A 20 26.70 10.13 84.39
C VAL A 20 25.25 10.25 83.92
N LEU A 21 24.38 10.96 84.66
CA LEU A 21 23.01 11.19 84.24
C LEU A 21 22.93 11.99 82.93
N ALA A 22 23.75 13.04 82.77
CA ALA A 22 23.82 13.81 81.54
C ALA A 22 24.29 12.97 80.34
N LEU A 23 25.26 12.09 80.55
CA LEU A 23 25.74 11.14 79.53
C LEU A 23 24.65 10.11 79.15
N LEU A 24 23.92 9.56 80.13
CA LEU A 24 22.82 8.63 79.88
C LEU A 24 21.66 9.31 79.12
N VAL A 25 21.32 10.55 79.48
CA VAL A 25 20.31 11.35 78.76
C VAL A 25 20.78 11.66 77.33
N ALA A 26 22.03 12.08 77.15
CA ALA A 26 22.60 12.33 75.82
C ALA A 26 22.58 11.07 74.95
N LEU A 27 22.96 9.91 75.51
CA LEU A 27 22.94 8.62 74.82
C LEU A 27 21.51 8.20 74.43
N GLY A 28 20.54 8.37 75.35
CA GLY A 28 19.13 8.12 75.07
C GLY A 28 18.57 9.03 73.97
N VAL A 29 18.92 10.32 73.97
CA VAL A 29 18.53 11.26 72.91
C VAL A 29 19.16 10.88 71.57
N THR A 30 20.42 10.44 71.54
CA THR A 30 21.06 9.97 70.30
C THR A 30 20.41 8.69 69.77
N GLN A 31 20.04 7.76 70.65
CA GLN A 31 19.36 6.52 70.26
C GLN A 31 17.99 6.80 69.65
N VAL A 32 17.17 7.64 70.31
CA VAL A 32 15.85 8.05 69.80
C VAL A 32 15.96 8.78 68.45
N ARG A 33 16.99 9.60 68.26
CA ARG A 33 17.26 10.26 66.96
C ARG A 33 17.66 9.25 65.88
N ALA A 34 18.49 8.26 66.22
CA ALA A 34 18.89 7.21 65.31
C ALA A 34 17.69 6.34 64.89
N ASP A 35 16.83 5.95 65.84
CA ASP A 35 15.63 5.15 65.59
C ASP A 35 14.62 5.91 64.72
N ARG A 36 14.41 7.21 64.99
CA ARG A 36 13.56 8.06 64.14
C ARG A 36 14.13 8.23 62.73
N ALA A 37 15.44 8.37 62.60
CA ALA A 37 16.08 8.44 61.28
C ALA A 37 15.96 7.10 60.53
N ALA A 38 16.08 5.97 61.22
CA ALA A 38 15.88 4.64 60.63
C ALA A 38 14.43 4.42 60.19
N ALA A 39 13.45 4.83 61.01
CA ALA A 39 12.03 4.78 60.67
C ALA A 39 11.71 5.65 59.45
N ALA A 40 12.23 6.89 59.40
CA ALA A 40 12.04 7.79 58.26
C ALA A 40 12.61 7.21 56.95
N ARG A 41 13.80 6.60 56.99
CA ARG A 41 14.38 5.90 55.83
C ARG A 41 13.56 4.68 55.42
N ALA A 42 13.01 3.93 56.38
CA ALA A 42 12.14 2.80 56.09
C ALA A 42 10.82 3.24 55.44
N ASP A 43 10.23 4.35 55.89
CA ASP A 43 9.02 4.91 55.29
C ASP A 43 9.28 5.48 53.89
N GLU A 44 10.43 6.14 53.68
CA GLU A 44 10.88 6.58 52.35
C GLU A 44 11.08 5.40 51.41
N ALA A 45 11.75 4.33 51.86
CA ALA A 45 11.92 3.11 51.07
C ALA A 45 10.59 2.45 50.71
N ARG A 46 9.62 2.42 51.63
CA ARG A 46 8.26 1.92 51.35
C ARG A 46 7.51 2.80 50.35
N ALA A 47 7.64 4.12 50.45
CA ALA A 47 7.03 5.06 49.50
C ALA A 47 7.60 4.89 48.09
N VAL A 48 8.93 4.72 47.96
CA VAL A 48 9.59 4.43 46.69
C VAL A 48 9.12 3.10 46.12
N ALA A 49 9.07 2.03 46.93
CA ALA A 49 8.58 0.73 46.48
C ALA A 49 7.11 0.78 46.03
N ALA A 50 6.24 1.49 46.76
CA ALA A 50 4.85 1.68 46.38
C ALA A 50 4.70 2.46 45.06
N ALA A 51 5.52 3.51 44.86
CA ALA A 51 5.54 4.27 43.62
C ALA A 51 6.02 3.42 42.42
N GLN A 52 7.01 2.55 42.62
CA GLN A 52 7.47 1.61 41.59
C GLN A 52 6.37 0.62 41.20
N VAL A 53 5.71 -0.01 42.17
CA VAL A 53 4.57 -0.92 41.90
C VAL A 53 3.44 -0.21 41.15
N ALA A 54 3.10 1.02 41.54
CA ALA A 54 2.08 1.81 40.85
C ALA A 54 2.47 2.12 39.39
N ALA A 55 3.75 2.44 39.15
CA ALA A 55 4.27 2.66 37.80
C ALA A 55 4.23 1.38 36.95
N ASP A 56 4.53 0.22 37.54
CA ASP A 56 4.52 -1.07 36.84
C ASP A 56 3.10 -1.46 36.41
N VAL A 57 2.13 -1.33 37.32
CA VAL A 57 0.71 -1.56 37.03
C VAL A 57 0.20 -0.62 35.94
N ALA A 58 0.62 0.66 35.96
CA ALA A 58 0.27 1.63 34.92
C ALA A 58 0.84 1.22 33.54
N ARG A 59 2.09 0.73 33.49
CA ARG A 59 2.70 0.23 32.24
C ARG A 59 1.97 -1.00 31.71
N GLU A 60 1.65 -1.97 32.55
CA GLU A 60 0.89 -3.16 32.12
C GLU A 60 -0.51 -2.83 31.60
N ARG A 61 -1.17 -1.82 32.19
CA ARG A 61 -2.46 -1.33 31.69
C ARG A 61 -2.32 -0.69 30.31
N ALA A 62 -1.31 0.16 30.13
CA ALA A 62 -1.04 0.81 28.85
C ALA A 62 -0.70 -0.20 27.73
N VAL A 63 0.07 -1.24 28.04
CA VAL A 63 0.37 -2.33 27.09
C VAL A 63 -0.90 -3.09 26.68
N ARG A 64 -1.77 -3.43 27.64
CA ARG A 64 -3.05 -4.10 27.36
C ARG A 64 -3.97 -3.24 26.50
N GLU A 65 -4.09 -1.95 26.83
CA GLU A 65 -4.90 -0.99 26.07
C GLU A 65 -4.36 -0.82 24.65
N SER A 66 -3.04 -0.71 24.50
CA SER A 66 -2.37 -0.68 23.19
C SER A 66 -2.64 -1.94 22.37
N GLY A 67 -2.62 -3.13 22.98
CA GLY A 67 -2.94 -4.40 22.32
C GLY A 67 -4.38 -4.47 21.81
N VAL A 68 -5.35 -4.01 22.61
CA VAL A 68 -6.77 -3.95 22.20
C VAL A 68 -6.96 -2.96 21.04
N VAL A 69 -6.34 -1.78 21.11
CA VAL A 69 -6.39 -0.78 20.04
C VAL A 69 -5.75 -1.33 18.76
N HIS A 70 -4.63 -2.06 18.88
CA HIS A 70 -3.97 -2.69 17.73
C HIS A 70 -4.87 -3.74 17.06
N ALA A 71 -5.46 -4.65 17.83
CA ALA A 71 -6.38 -5.66 17.31
C ALA A 71 -7.62 -5.03 16.64
N ALA A 72 -8.19 -3.98 17.25
CA ALA A 72 -9.29 -3.24 16.65
C ALA A 72 -8.92 -2.57 15.32
N ARG A 73 -7.72 -1.97 15.22
CA ARG A 73 -7.20 -1.39 13.98
C ARG A 73 -6.98 -2.46 12.90
N GLN A 74 -6.46 -3.63 13.27
CA GLN A 74 -6.30 -4.75 12.33
C GLN A 74 -7.66 -5.24 11.81
N GLY A 75 -8.65 -5.41 12.69
CA GLY A 75 -10.00 -5.80 12.27
C GLY A 75 -10.65 -4.75 11.35
N GLN A 76 -10.46 -3.46 11.63
CA GLN A 76 -10.91 -2.39 10.75
C GLN A 76 -10.20 -2.40 9.39
N ALA A 77 -8.89 -2.67 9.35
CA ALA A 77 -8.14 -2.79 8.11
C ALA A 77 -8.65 -3.96 7.25
N GLN A 78 -8.85 -5.14 7.87
CA GLN A 78 -9.41 -6.32 7.18
C GLN A 78 -10.82 -6.06 6.64
N ALA A 79 -11.67 -5.36 7.41
CA ALA A 79 -13.01 -4.99 6.96
C ALA A 79 -12.98 -4.02 5.76
N ARG A 80 -12.05 -3.06 5.75
CA ARG A 80 -11.84 -2.13 4.62
C ARG A 80 -11.34 -2.85 3.39
N GLU A 81 -10.39 -3.78 3.55
CA GLU A 81 -9.87 -4.61 2.46
C GLU A 81 -10.97 -5.47 1.83
N LEU A 82 -11.81 -6.11 2.65
CA LEU A 82 -12.94 -6.90 2.18
C LEU A 82 -13.95 -6.03 1.43
N ALA A 83 -14.27 -4.84 1.95
CA ALA A 83 -15.17 -3.89 1.29
C ALA A 83 -14.59 -3.40 -0.05
N ALA A 84 -13.30 -3.09 -0.12
CA ALA A 84 -12.62 -2.72 -1.35
C ALA A 84 -12.63 -3.87 -2.37
N THR A 85 -12.45 -5.11 -1.91
CA THR A 85 -12.53 -6.31 -2.76
C THR A 85 -13.94 -6.46 -3.36
N VAL A 86 -14.99 -6.34 -2.54
CA VAL A 86 -16.39 -6.36 -3.02
C VAL A 86 -16.64 -5.26 -4.07
N ALA A 87 -16.14 -4.04 -3.84
CA ALA A 87 -16.27 -2.97 -4.82
C ALA A 87 -15.51 -3.26 -6.13
N SER A 88 -14.32 -3.87 -6.04
CA SER A 88 -13.47 -4.18 -7.19
C SER A 88 -14.06 -5.22 -8.15
N VAL A 89 -14.92 -6.12 -7.66
CA VAL A 89 -15.52 -7.19 -8.48
C VAL A 89 -16.84 -6.78 -9.13
N ALA A 90 -17.45 -5.66 -8.72
CA ALA A 90 -18.71 -5.19 -9.28
C ALA A 90 -18.64 -4.88 -10.80
N PRO A 91 -17.56 -4.26 -11.34
CA PRO A 91 -17.41 -4.09 -12.78
C PRO A 91 -17.27 -5.42 -13.53
N ARG A 92 -16.66 -6.44 -12.93
CA ARG A 92 -16.52 -7.77 -13.53
C ARG A 92 -17.88 -8.47 -13.64
N ASP A 93 -18.71 -8.41 -12.60
CA ASP A 93 -20.10 -8.90 -12.63
C ASP A 93 -20.90 -8.25 -13.77
N ALA A 94 -20.83 -6.90 -13.87
CA ALA A 94 -21.53 -6.15 -14.91
C ALA A 94 -21.04 -6.49 -16.33
N ALA A 95 -19.72 -6.61 -16.52
CA ALA A 95 -19.14 -6.97 -17.82
C ALA A 95 -19.55 -8.39 -18.26
N ALA A 96 -19.50 -9.35 -17.34
CA ALA A 96 -19.93 -10.71 -17.59
C ALA A 96 -21.44 -10.83 -17.88
N GLN A 97 -22.27 -10.04 -17.20
CA GLN A 97 -23.69 -9.93 -17.52
C GLN A 97 -23.90 -9.39 -18.95
N ALA A 98 -23.13 -8.38 -19.37
CA ALA A 98 -23.19 -7.87 -20.74
C ALA A 98 -22.77 -8.92 -21.79
N VAL A 99 -21.79 -9.78 -21.47
CA VAL A 99 -21.40 -10.92 -22.32
C VAL A 99 -22.55 -11.93 -22.45
N LEU A 100 -23.26 -12.23 -21.35
CA LEU A 100 -24.48 -13.04 -21.38
C LEU A 100 -25.62 -12.38 -22.17
N ASP A 101 -25.76 -11.07 -22.14
CA ASP A 101 -26.83 -10.43 -22.91
C ASP A 101 -26.47 -10.41 -24.40
N ALA A 102 -25.22 -10.09 -24.73
CA ALA A 102 -24.73 -10.03 -26.09
C ALA A 102 -24.74 -11.40 -26.78
N SER A 103 -24.30 -12.48 -26.12
CA SER A 103 -24.16 -13.78 -26.78
C SER A 103 -25.49 -14.55 -26.97
N ALA A 104 -26.64 -13.95 -26.61
CA ALA A 104 -27.93 -14.63 -26.66
C ALA A 104 -28.32 -15.02 -28.09
N GLY A 105 -28.56 -16.32 -28.32
CA GLY A 105 -28.84 -16.85 -29.67
C GLY A 105 -27.65 -16.78 -30.63
N ARG A 106 -26.46 -16.40 -30.14
CA ARG A 106 -25.22 -16.25 -30.92
C ARG A 106 -24.14 -17.21 -30.46
N VAL A 107 -24.52 -18.36 -29.91
CA VAL A 107 -23.62 -19.47 -29.57
C VAL A 107 -24.22 -20.78 -30.07
N ALA A 108 -23.38 -21.76 -30.41
CA ALA A 108 -23.85 -23.08 -30.84
C ALA A 108 -24.25 -23.98 -29.66
N ASP A 109 -23.58 -23.82 -28.52
CA ASP A 109 -23.82 -24.59 -27.29
C ASP A 109 -24.21 -23.66 -26.14
N GLU A 110 -25.47 -23.76 -25.70
CA GLU A 110 -26.04 -22.94 -24.63
C GLU A 110 -25.48 -23.31 -23.24
N SER A 111 -24.85 -24.50 -23.09
CA SER A 111 -24.24 -24.91 -21.82
C SER A 111 -23.08 -23.98 -21.42
N VAL A 112 -22.40 -23.37 -22.40
CA VAL A 112 -21.32 -22.40 -22.17
C VAL A 112 -21.85 -21.12 -21.51
N ARG A 113 -23.03 -20.64 -21.93
CA ARG A 113 -23.71 -19.51 -21.28
C ARG A 113 -24.24 -19.88 -19.90
N SER A 114 -24.77 -21.09 -19.75
CA SER A 114 -25.24 -21.61 -18.45
C SER A 114 -24.09 -21.70 -17.42
N ALA A 115 -22.87 -22.03 -17.88
CA ALA A 115 -21.68 -22.03 -17.04
C ALA A 115 -21.29 -20.62 -16.57
N LEU A 116 -21.35 -19.62 -17.45
CA LEU A 116 -21.14 -18.22 -17.08
C LEU A 116 -22.19 -17.71 -16.09
N GLN A 117 -23.46 -18.04 -16.30
CA GLN A 117 -24.53 -17.71 -15.34
C GLN A 117 -24.26 -18.34 -13.96
N SER A 118 -23.83 -19.60 -13.91
CA SER A 118 -23.49 -20.27 -12.65
C SER A 118 -22.31 -19.60 -11.93
N ALA A 119 -21.31 -19.14 -12.68
CA ALA A 119 -20.17 -18.40 -12.12
C ALA A 119 -20.61 -17.04 -11.54
N LEU A 120 -21.50 -16.30 -12.24
CA LEU A 120 -22.07 -15.05 -11.73
C LEU A 120 -22.86 -15.27 -10.44
N ASP A 121 -23.69 -16.31 -10.37
CA ASP A 121 -24.46 -16.63 -9.17
C ASP A 121 -23.54 -16.97 -7.99
N ALA A 122 -22.44 -17.69 -8.23
CA ALA A 122 -21.43 -17.98 -7.23
C ALA A 122 -20.71 -16.71 -6.73
N LEU A 123 -20.31 -15.82 -7.63
CA LEU A 123 -19.70 -14.53 -7.27
C LEU A 123 -20.66 -13.68 -6.41
N ARG A 124 -21.91 -13.55 -6.85
CA ARG A 124 -22.96 -12.81 -6.12
C ARG A 124 -23.23 -13.40 -4.75
N ALA A 125 -23.20 -14.73 -4.61
CA ALA A 125 -23.32 -15.41 -3.32
C ALA A 125 -22.14 -15.08 -2.38
N GLN A 126 -20.90 -15.05 -2.88
CA GLN A 126 -19.73 -14.64 -2.10
C GLN A 126 -19.83 -13.17 -1.64
N VAL A 127 -20.25 -12.28 -2.53
CA VAL A 127 -20.46 -10.86 -2.21
C VAL A 127 -21.55 -10.69 -1.14
N ALA A 128 -22.66 -11.42 -1.24
CA ALA A 128 -23.74 -11.38 -0.25
C ALA A 128 -23.34 -11.98 1.12
N ALA A 129 -22.39 -12.92 1.13
CA ALA A 129 -21.85 -13.56 2.33
C ALA A 129 -20.76 -12.72 3.03
N ALA A 130 -20.16 -11.73 2.35
CA ALA A 130 -19.06 -10.92 2.88
C ALA A 130 -19.43 -10.13 4.16
N PRO A 131 -20.58 -9.42 4.24
CA PRO A 131 -20.97 -8.71 5.46
C PRO A 131 -21.25 -9.64 6.65
N GLN A 132 -21.48 -10.93 6.40
CA GLN A 132 -21.78 -11.94 7.41
C GLN A 132 -20.52 -12.65 7.93
N GLY A 133 -19.34 -12.30 7.40
CA GLY A 133 -18.07 -12.95 7.73
C GLY A 133 -17.92 -14.37 7.16
N ALA A 134 -18.81 -14.78 6.24
CA ALA A 134 -18.79 -16.10 5.63
C ALA A 134 -17.98 -16.16 4.32
N ALA A 135 -17.54 -15.01 3.80
CA ALA A 135 -16.66 -14.89 2.64
C ALA A 135 -15.41 -14.06 2.99
N THR A 136 -14.31 -14.34 2.28
CA THR A 136 -13.02 -13.66 2.42
C THR A 136 -12.68 -12.94 1.12
N SER A 137 -11.74 -11.99 1.15
CA SER A 137 -11.25 -11.35 -0.09
C SER A 137 -10.76 -12.39 -1.10
N ALA A 138 -10.08 -13.44 -0.64
CA ALA A 138 -9.59 -14.52 -1.49
C ALA A 138 -10.73 -15.32 -2.15
N SER A 139 -11.81 -15.64 -1.41
CA SER A 139 -12.93 -16.40 -1.98
C SER A 139 -13.75 -15.58 -2.98
N ILE A 140 -13.84 -14.27 -2.79
CA ILE A 140 -14.49 -13.34 -3.73
C ILE A 140 -13.66 -13.22 -5.01
N LEU A 141 -12.35 -13.03 -4.90
CA LEU A 141 -11.44 -12.93 -6.06
C LEU A 141 -11.43 -14.24 -6.86
N ALA A 142 -11.39 -15.40 -6.20
CA ALA A 142 -11.45 -16.68 -6.89
C ALA A 142 -12.77 -16.88 -7.67
N ALA A 143 -13.89 -16.41 -7.12
CA ALA A 143 -15.17 -16.44 -7.83
C ALA A 143 -15.19 -15.45 -9.03
N ALA A 144 -14.56 -14.29 -8.88
CA ALA A 144 -14.44 -13.32 -9.97
C ALA A 144 -13.55 -13.84 -11.12
N ASP A 145 -12.45 -14.52 -10.82
CA ASP A 145 -11.60 -15.14 -11.83
C ASP A 145 -12.33 -16.28 -12.58
N ALA A 146 -13.22 -17.02 -11.90
CA ALA A 146 -14.10 -17.99 -12.54
C ALA A 146 -15.11 -17.33 -13.50
N VAL A 147 -15.63 -16.16 -13.14
CA VAL A 147 -16.50 -15.34 -14.01
C VAL A 147 -15.74 -14.86 -15.25
N ASP A 148 -14.50 -14.38 -15.09
CA ASP A 148 -13.66 -13.92 -16.21
C ASP A 148 -13.34 -15.08 -17.17
N ALA A 149 -12.98 -16.25 -16.64
CA ALA A 149 -12.71 -17.45 -17.43
C ALA A 149 -13.94 -17.95 -18.21
N ALA A 150 -15.11 -17.96 -17.56
CA ALA A 150 -16.36 -18.32 -18.21
C ALA A 150 -16.78 -17.29 -19.28
N SER A 151 -16.54 -15.99 -19.03
CA SER A 151 -16.79 -14.90 -19.99
C SER A 151 -15.95 -15.07 -21.24
N ALA A 152 -14.66 -15.37 -21.10
CA ALA A 152 -13.77 -15.65 -22.22
C ALA A 152 -14.24 -16.87 -23.04
N THR A 153 -14.74 -17.90 -22.38
CA THR A 153 -15.28 -19.10 -23.04
C THR A 153 -16.54 -18.77 -23.87
N VAL A 154 -17.45 -17.97 -23.33
CA VAL A 154 -18.64 -17.48 -24.04
C VAL A 154 -18.25 -16.61 -25.24
N ALA A 155 -17.31 -15.68 -25.07
CA ALA A 155 -16.84 -14.82 -26.15
C ALA A 155 -16.22 -15.64 -27.31
N ALA A 156 -15.39 -16.64 -26.99
CA ALA A 156 -14.81 -17.54 -27.99
C ALA A 156 -15.90 -18.36 -28.72
N ALA A 157 -16.90 -18.86 -27.99
CA ALA A 157 -18.03 -19.58 -28.57
C ALA A 157 -18.86 -18.67 -29.51
N GLN A 158 -19.03 -17.40 -29.15
CA GLN A 158 -19.71 -16.41 -29.98
C GLN A 158 -18.93 -16.14 -31.28
N SER A 159 -17.62 -15.88 -31.20
CA SER A 159 -16.80 -15.67 -32.39
C SER A 159 -16.81 -16.88 -33.34
N ALA A 160 -16.82 -18.10 -32.79
CA ALA A 160 -16.94 -19.33 -33.57
C ALA A 160 -18.31 -19.43 -34.27
N TRP A 161 -19.39 -19.07 -33.58
CA TRP A 161 -20.73 -19.03 -34.16
C TRP A 161 -20.83 -18.00 -35.28
N GLU A 162 -20.29 -16.78 -35.10
CA GLU A 162 -20.26 -15.73 -36.12
C GLU A 162 -19.47 -16.16 -37.37
N ALA A 163 -18.31 -16.81 -37.17
CA ALA A 163 -17.51 -17.35 -38.27
C ALA A 163 -18.23 -18.49 -39.03
N ALA A 164 -19.02 -19.31 -38.34
CA ALA A 164 -19.84 -20.34 -38.96
C ALA A 164 -21.01 -19.74 -39.75
N ALA A 165 -21.68 -18.72 -39.21
CA ALA A 165 -22.75 -17.99 -39.87
C ALA A 165 -22.27 -17.30 -41.17
N ALA A 166 -21.06 -16.73 -41.16
CA ALA A 166 -20.45 -16.10 -42.34
C ALA A 166 -20.09 -17.10 -43.46
N LYS A 167 -19.93 -18.39 -43.15
CA LYS A 167 -19.62 -19.45 -44.12
C LYS A 167 -20.87 -20.17 -44.67
N ALA A 168 -22.06 -19.87 -44.15
CA ALA A 168 -23.29 -20.44 -44.66
C ALA A 168 -23.58 -19.88 -46.07
N PRO A 169 -23.91 -20.71 -47.08
CA PRO A 169 -24.16 -20.25 -48.44
C PRO A 169 -25.38 -19.30 -48.45
N ALA A 170 -25.18 -18.10 -49.00
CA ALA A 170 -26.24 -17.11 -49.17
C ALA A 170 -27.38 -17.71 -50.01
N ARG A 171 -28.54 -17.90 -49.38
CA ARG A 171 -29.77 -18.26 -50.10
C ARG A 171 -30.18 -17.04 -50.93
N ALA A 172 -30.22 -17.21 -52.25
CA ALA A 172 -30.38 -16.14 -53.23
C ALA A 172 -31.68 -15.33 -53.05
N ALA A 173 -31.55 -14.00 -53.06
CA ALA A 173 -32.59 -13.01 -53.37
C ALA A 173 -31.94 -11.74 -53.94
N PRO A 174 -32.64 -10.94 -54.77
CA PRO A 174 -32.05 -10.25 -55.91
C PRO A 174 -31.39 -8.91 -55.61
N THR A 175 -30.47 -8.59 -56.51
CA THR A 175 -29.59 -7.42 -56.59
C THR A 175 -30.28 -6.07 -56.37
N ALA A 176 -29.87 -5.37 -55.32
CA ALA A 176 -29.98 -3.91 -55.21
C ALA A 176 -28.59 -3.26 -55.33
N ARG A 177 -28.57 -2.09 -55.97
CA ARG A 177 -27.44 -1.24 -56.42
C ARG A 177 -26.36 -1.01 -55.34
N PRO A 178 -25.08 -0.74 -55.70
CA PRO A 178 -23.99 -0.71 -54.72
C PRO A 178 -24.09 0.53 -53.83
N ALA A 179 -24.19 0.31 -52.53
CA ALA A 179 -23.86 1.30 -51.52
C ALA A 179 -22.34 1.33 -51.31
N ALA A 180 -21.80 2.52 -51.12
CA ALA A 180 -20.39 2.82 -50.85
C ALA A 180 -19.82 1.95 -49.70
N PRO A 181 -18.48 1.73 -49.65
CA PRO A 181 -17.87 0.88 -48.63
C PRO A 181 -18.18 1.41 -47.23
N ALA A 182 -18.80 0.58 -46.42
CA ALA A 182 -18.93 0.80 -44.98
C ALA A 182 -17.53 0.68 -44.35
N ALA A 183 -17.17 1.71 -43.59
CA ALA A 183 -15.95 1.82 -42.82
C ALA A 183 -15.73 0.62 -41.88
N PRO A 184 -14.48 0.31 -41.50
CA PRO A 184 -14.21 -0.69 -40.46
C PRO A 184 -14.99 -0.33 -39.19
N ALA A 185 -15.51 -1.37 -38.53
CA ALA A 185 -16.21 -1.25 -37.26
C ALA A 185 -15.33 -0.50 -36.26
N GLU A 186 -15.84 0.63 -35.78
CA GLU A 186 -15.28 1.41 -34.68
C GLU A 186 -15.05 0.49 -33.48
N GLU A 187 -13.78 0.32 -33.09
CA GLU A 187 -13.46 0.22 -31.67
C GLU A 187 -14.16 1.37 -30.95
N PRO A 188 -14.71 1.17 -29.74
CA PRO A 188 -15.37 2.25 -29.03
C PRO A 188 -14.35 3.39 -28.90
N ALA A 189 -14.63 4.50 -29.57
CA ALA A 189 -13.82 5.69 -29.46
C ALA A 189 -13.62 5.98 -27.97
N PRO A 190 -12.38 6.19 -27.49
CA PRO A 190 -12.20 6.72 -26.15
C PRO A 190 -12.90 8.08 -26.17
N ALA A 191 -14.00 8.18 -25.41
CA ALA A 191 -14.65 9.46 -25.18
C ALA A 191 -13.56 10.43 -24.74
N ALA A 192 -13.43 11.55 -25.44
CA ALA A 192 -12.46 12.59 -25.09
C ALA A 192 -12.62 12.93 -23.59
N GLY A 193 -11.70 12.43 -22.77
CA GLY A 193 -11.63 12.64 -21.32
C GLY A 193 -11.93 11.47 -20.37
N GLY A 194 -12.25 10.26 -20.86
CA GLY A 194 -12.65 9.07 -20.07
C GLY A 194 -11.55 8.42 -19.21
N ARG A 195 -11.05 9.13 -18.19
CA ARG A 195 -10.09 8.63 -17.19
C ARG A 195 -10.80 7.87 -16.07
N PRO A 196 -10.18 6.84 -15.48
CA PRO A 196 -10.73 6.19 -14.30
C PRO A 196 -10.83 7.17 -13.15
N VAL A 197 -11.89 7.01 -12.35
CA VAL A 197 -12.13 7.80 -11.14
C VAL A 197 -12.31 6.87 -9.95
N ASP A 198 -11.92 7.32 -8.76
CA ASP A 198 -12.24 6.61 -7.52
C ASP A 198 -13.73 6.71 -7.18
N ALA A 199 -14.15 6.06 -6.10
CA ALA A 199 -15.53 6.09 -5.63
C ALA A 199 -16.01 7.50 -5.23
N ALA A 200 -15.10 8.46 -5.02
CA ALA A 200 -15.40 9.86 -4.73
C ALA A 200 -15.40 10.74 -5.99
N GLY A 201 -15.15 10.17 -7.17
CA GLY A 201 -15.11 10.88 -8.44
C GLY A 201 -13.78 11.61 -8.71
N ASN A 202 -12.74 11.35 -7.91
CA ASN A 202 -11.41 11.91 -8.17
C ASN A 202 -10.75 11.15 -9.31
N VAL A 203 -10.12 11.89 -10.23
CA VAL A 203 -9.35 11.29 -11.33
C VAL A 203 -8.19 10.47 -10.77
N LEU A 204 -8.11 9.22 -11.21
CA LEU A 204 -6.98 8.34 -10.96
C LEU A 204 -5.97 8.51 -12.08
N TRP A 205 -4.72 8.81 -11.71
CA TRP A 205 -3.61 8.87 -12.65
C TRP A 205 -3.01 7.49 -12.77
N VAL A 206 -3.31 6.81 -13.86
CA VAL A 206 -2.85 5.45 -14.13
C VAL A 206 -1.98 5.43 -15.37
N THR A 207 -1.23 4.35 -15.56
CA THR A 207 -0.47 4.13 -16.79
C THR A 207 -1.39 4.09 -18.00
N SER A 208 -1.02 4.83 -19.03
CA SER A 208 -1.72 4.84 -20.31
C SER A 208 -1.41 3.58 -21.11
N VAL A 209 -2.34 3.14 -21.95
CA VAL A 209 -2.07 2.13 -22.98
C VAL A 209 -1.43 2.82 -24.18
N PRO A 210 -0.27 2.37 -24.68
CA PRO A 210 0.32 2.89 -25.91
C PRO A 210 -0.60 2.69 -27.12
N THR A 211 -0.62 3.64 -28.05
CA THR A 211 -1.45 3.53 -29.26
C THR A 211 -0.80 2.59 -30.27
N ALA A 212 -1.58 1.97 -31.16
CA ALA A 212 -1.04 1.06 -32.17
C ALA A 212 -0.06 1.76 -33.14
N ASP A 213 -0.34 3.02 -33.47
CA ASP A 213 0.27 3.81 -34.56
C ASP A 213 0.97 5.09 -34.07
N GLY A 214 1.37 5.15 -32.79
CA GLY A 214 2.11 6.28 -32.24
C GLY A 214 3.35 6.67 -33.07
N ASP A 215 3.61 7.97 -33.21
CA ASP A 215 4.69 8.51 -34.03
C ASP A 215 6.08 8.48 -33.35
N GLY A 216 6.15 7.98 -32.11
CA GLY A 216 7.38 7.90 -31.32
C GLY A 216 7.74 9.19 -30.58
N SER A 217 6.93 10.25 -30.71
CA SER A 217 7.10 11.47 -29.92
C SER A 217 6.72 11.26 -28.45
N ASN A 218 7.10 12.20 -27.58
CA ASN A 218 6.85 12.13 -26.15
C ASN A 218 5.35 12.12 -25.84
N GLY A 219 4.86 10.98 -25.36
CA GLY A 219 3.45 10.71 -25.08
C GLY A 219 2.69 10.07 -26.25
N ASN A 220 3.35 9.76 -27.37
CA ASN A 220 2.76 9.10 -28.53
C ASN A 220 3.64 7.92 -29.00
N LEU A 221 4.13 7.11 -28.06
CA LEU A 221 4.90 5.91 -28.39
C LEU A 221 3.98 4.83 -28.99
N PRO A 222 4.40 4.18 -30.09
CA PRO A 222 3.64 3.08 -30.66
C PRO A 222 3.78 1.81 -29.81
N MET A 223 2.74 0.98 -29.81
CA MET A 223 2.73 -0.30 -29.12
C MET A 223 3.88 -1.22 -29.56
N SER A 224 4.35 -1.09 -30.81
CA SER A 224 5.50 -1.85 -31.34
C SER A 224 6.84 -1.53 -30.67
N ALA A 225 6.96 -0.38 -29.99
CA ALA A 225 8.16 0.03 -29.25
C ALA A 225 8.04 -0.26 -27.73
N MET A 226 6.89 -0.74 -27.28
CA MET A 226 6.51 -0.81 -25.88
C MET A 226 6.28 -2.25 -25.46
N CYS A 227 6.76 -2.60 -24.27
CA CYS A 227 6.60 -3.90 -23.67
C CYS A 227 5.79 -3.77 -22.39
N ARG A 228 4.90 -4.74 -22.17
CA ARG A 228 4.20 -4.89 -20.90
C ARG A 228 5.19 -5.40 -19.84
N ILE A 229 5.09 -4.85 -18.65
CA ILE A 229 5.89 -5.32 -17.50
C ILE A 229 5.34 -6.67 -17.01
N PRO A 230 6.20 -7.69 -16.77
CA PRO A 230 5.74 -9.07 -16.61
C PRO A 230 5.19 -9.42 -15.22
N TRP A 231 5.67 -8.79 -14.12
CA TRP A 231 5.30 -9.22 -12.75
C TRP A 231 4.04 -8.59 -12.19
N GLY A 232 3.30 -7.77 -12.95
CA GLY A 232 1.98 -7.36 -12.50
C GLY A 232 1.37 -6.13 -13.16
N THR A 233 0.31 -5.69 -12.52
CA THR A 233 -0.39 -4.42 -12.70
C THR A 233 -0.02 -3.49 -11.55
N ASP A 234 -0.41 -2.22 -11.62
CA ASP A 234 -0.48 -1.41 -10.39
C ASP A 234 -1.57 -1.97 -9.44
N GLN A 235 -1.73 -1.30 -8.29
CA GLN A 235 -2.69 -1.68 -7.24
C GLN A 235 -4.15 -1.55 -7.65
N LEU A 236 -4.40 -0.84 -8.76
CA LEU A 236 -5.72 -0.63 -9.31
C LEU A 236 -6.01 -1.60 -10.47
N GLY A 237 -5.08 -2.49 -10.81
CA GLY A 237 -5.25 -3.50 -11.83
C GLY A 237 -4.83 -3.06 -13.24
N TYR A 238 -4.19 -1.89 -13.40
CA TYR A 238 -3.75 -1.43 -14.72
C TYR A 238 -2.40 -2.01 -15.11
N ALA A 239 -2.34 -2.57 -16.31
CA ALA A 239 -1.11 -3.03 -16.93
C ALA A 239 -0.11 -1.87 -17.05
N GLN A 240 1.15 -2.19 -16.79
CA GLN A 240 2.24 -1.23 -16.87
C GLN A 240 3.01 -1.42 -18.18
N TYR A 241 3.44 -0.32 -18.79
CA TYR A 241 4.11 -0.31 -20.08
C TYR A 241 5.36 0.56 -20.02
N LEU A 242 6.45 0.04 -20.55
CA LEU A 242 7.70 0.77 -20.75
C LEU A 242 8.20 0.50 -22.16
N ARG A 243 9.12 1.33 -22.64
CA ARG A 243 9.92 0.99 -23.82
C ARG A 243 10.62 -0.33 -23.55
N CYS A 244 10.72 -1.20 -24.57
CA CYS A 244 11.10 -2.59 -24.33
C CYS A 244 12.47 -2.78 -23.65
N ASP A 245 13.47 -1.94 -23.97
CA ASP A 245 14.77 -1.92 -23.30
C ASP A 245 14.68 -1.53 -21.81
N ALA A 246 13.85 -0.54 -21.49
CA ALA A 246 13.57 -0.14 -20.11
C ALA A 246 12.81 -1.24 -19.35
N ALA A 247 11.84 -1.91 -19.99
CA ALA A 247 11.08 -3.01 -19.39
C ALA A 247 11.99 -4.21 -19.05
N GLU A 248 12.91 -4.58 -19.95
CA GLU A 248 13.91 -5.62 -19.72
C GLU A 248 14.80 -5.25 -18.53
N ALA A 249 15.40 -4.06 -18.56
CA ALA A 249 16.24 -3.56 -17.49
C ALA A 249 15.53 -3.49 -16.13
N LEU A 250 14.24 -3.14 -16.12
CA LEU A 250 13.46 -3.11 -14.88
C LEU A 250 13.16 -4.52 -14.37
N THR A 251 12.99 -5.49 -15.26
CA THR A 251 12.81 -6.90 -14.90
C THR A 251 14.04 -7.46 -14.18
N ASP A 252 15.24 -7.08 -14.62
CA ASP A 252 16.48 -7.45 -13.93
C ASP A 252 16.61 -6.77 -12.56
N LEU A 253 16.29 -5.47 -12.48
CA LEU A 253 16.26 -4.75 -11.21
C LEU A 253 15.26 -5.37 -10.23
N GLU A 254 14.08 -5.72 -10.72
CA GLU A 254 13.02 -6.38 -9.96
C GLU A 254 13.47 -7.72 -9.38
N ALA A 255 14.17 -8.55 -10.16
CA ALA A 255 14.69 -9.82 -9.67
C ALA A 255 15.63 -9.61 -8.46
N ALA A 256 16.50 -8.60 -8.53
CA ALA A 256 17.38 -8.23 -7.44
C ALA A 256 16.62 -7.62 -6.25
N PHE A 257 15.59 -6.81 -6.50
CA PHE A 257 14.75 -6.23 -5.46
C PHE A 257 13.98 -7.32 -4.71
N ARG A 258 13.35 -8.26 -5.41
CA ARG A 258 12.70 -9.43 -4.81
C ARG A 258 13.66 -10.26 -3.98
N ALA A 259 14.90 -10.45 -4.44
CA ALA A 259 15.91 -11.15 -3.66
C ALA A 259 16.26 -10.42 -2.35
N ALA A 260 16.22 -9.09 -2.33
CA ALA A 260 16.53 -8.28 -1.16
C ALA A 260 15.36 -8.14 -0.16
N PHE A 261 14.12 -8.11 -0.65
CA PHE A 261 12.93 -7.75 0.14
C PHE A 261 11.83 -8.82 0.20
N GLY A 262 11.90 -9.86 -0.64
CA GLY A 262 10.88 -10.92 -0.71
C GLY A 262 9.58 -10.53 -1.42
N GLU A 263 9.47 -9.28 -1.87
CA GLU A 263 8.30 -8.67 -2.49
C GLU A 263 8.70 -7.97 -3.80
N SER A 264 7.75 -7.83 -4.71
CA SER A 264 7.95 -7.06 -5.94
C SER A 264 8.03 -5.56 -5.69
N ILE A 265 8.73 -4.84 -6.56
CA ILE A 265 8.63 -3.39 -6.67
C ILE A 265 7.16 -3.03 -6.89
N ALA A 266 6.61 -2.21 -5.99
CA ALA A 266 5.24 -1.74 -6.07
C ALA A 266 5.20 -0.55 -7.03
N MET A 267 4.72 -0.80 -8.25
CA MET A 267 4.60 0.22 -9.30
C MET A 267 3.33 1.03 -9.11
N ASP A 268 3.41 2.33 -9.41
CA ASP A 268 2.25 3.22 -9.49
C ASP A 268 2.01 3.65 -10.94
N LEU A 269 3.02 4.25 -11.58
CA LEU A 269 2.85 4.83 -12.91
C LEU A 269 4.11 4.66 -13.77
N THR A 270 3.94 4.27 -15.03
CA THR A 270 5.01 4.07 -16.02
C THR A 270 4.77 4.91 -17.27
N TYR A 271 4.30 4.34 -18.39
CA TYR A 271 4.04 5.13 -19.59
C TYR A 271 2.84 6.08 -19.41
N ARG A 272 2.97 7.30 -19.95
CA ARG A 272 1.91 8.31 -19.93
C ARG A 272 1.72 8.92 -21.31
N SER A 273 0.50 8.84 -21.84
CA SER A 273 0.15 9.42 -23.14
C SER A 273 0.24 10.95 -23.11
N TYR A 274 0.36 11.57 -24.29
CA TYR A 274 0.36 13.02 -24.43
C TYR A 274 -0.95 13.61 -23.92
N ALA A 275 -2.08 12.98 -24.25
CA ALA A 275 -3.40 13.40 -23.80
C ALA A 275 -3.52 13.36 -22.26
N ASP A 276 -3.01 12.31 -21.62
CA ASP A 276 -3.02 12.21 -20.15
C ASP A 276 -2.07 13.21 -19.51
N GLN A 277 -0.92 13.50 -20.14
CA GLN A 277 -0.04 14.57 -19.67
C GLN A 277 -0.68 15.95 -19.77
N VAL A 278 -1.46 16.23 -20.83
CA VAL A 278 -2.28 17.46 -20.93
C VAL A 278 -3.28 17.53 -19.77
N ALA A 279 -3.97 16.43 -19.51
CA ALA A 279 -4.98 16.37 -18.47
C ALA A 279 -4.37 16.52 -17.05
N MET A 280 -3.21 15.90 -16.79
CA MET A 280 -2.44 16.11 -15.56
C MET A 280 -1.95 17.54 -15.42
N LYS A 281 -1.50 18.17 -16.52
CA LYS A 281 -1.06 19.56 -16.49
C LYS A 281 -2.19 20.51 -16.10
N GLN A 282 -3.40 20.26 -16.61
CA GLN A 282 -4.58 21.05 -16.27
C GLN A 282 -4.97 20.88 -14.80
N ALA A 283 -4.87 19.65 -14.26
CA ALA A 283 -5.27 19.36 -12.88
C ALA A 283 -4.23 19.81 -11.83
N LEU A 284 -2.94 19.57 -12.10
CA LEU A 284 -1.86 19.75 -11.11
C LEU A 284 -1.02 21.01 -11.34
N GLY A 285 -1.24 21.72 -12.45
CA GLY A 285 -0.56 22.97 -12.75
C GLY A 285 0.97 22.82 -12.75
N PRO A 286 1.71 23.60 -11.96
CA PRO A 286 3.18 23.60 -11.99
C PRO A 286 3.81 22.27 -11.56
N LEU A 287 3.09 21.41 -10.82
CA LEU A 287 3.60 20.12 -10.37
C LEU A 287 3.75 19.10 -11.52
N ALA A 288 2.95 19.24 -12.58
CA ALA A 288 3.06 18.36 -13.73
C ALA A 288 4.00 18.93 -14.81
N ALA A 289 4.78 18.06 -15.44
CA ALA A 289 5.61 18.40 -16.59
C ALA A 289 4.78 19.01 -17.72
N LYS A 290 5.42 19.86 -18.55
CA LYS A 290 4.78 20.37 -19.77
C LYS A 290 4.48 19.18 -20.71
N PRO A 291 3.29 19.12 -21.33
CA PRO A 291 2.98 18.09 -22.33
C PRO A 291 4.08 17.97 -23.40
N GLY A 292 4.46 16.73 -23.71
CA GLY A 292 5.56 16.43 -24.64
C GLY A 292 6.97 16.55 -24.05
N THR A 293 7.12 16.75 -22.74
CA THR A 293 8.44 16.85 -22.08
C THR A 293 8.63 15.90 -20.89
N SER A 294 7.64 15.03 -20.62
CA SER A 294 7.66 14.11 -19.48
C SER A 294 8.47 12.85 -19.79
N SER A 295 9.31 12.39 -18.87
CA SER A 295 10.03 11.12 -19.03
C SER A 295 9.08 9.92 -19.11
N HIS A 296 7.90 10.01 -18.50
CA HIS A 296 6.83 9.00 -18.65
C HIS A 296 6.33 8.90 -20.08
N GLY A 297 6.27 10.02 -20.81
CA GLY A 297 5.87 10.02 -22.22
C GLY A 297 6.93 9.41 -23.15
N LEU A 298 8.15 9.20 -22.66
CA LEU A 298 9.21 8.48 -23.38
C LEU A 298 9.27 6.99 -23.01
N GLY A 299 8.37 6.50 -22.16
CA GLY A 299 8.32 5.09 -21.77
C GLY A 299 9.57 4.64 -20.98
N ILE A 300 10.24 5.57 -20.30
CA ILE A 300 11.49 5.32 -19.57
C ILE A 300 11.41 5.74 -18.10
N ALA A 301 10.23 6.02 -17.58
CA ALA A 301 10.06 6.44 -16.19
C ALA A 301 9.21 5.45 -15.43
N LEU A 302 9.54 5.29 -14.16
CA LEU A 302 8.82 4.51 -13.17
C LEU A 302 8.57 5.40 -11.96
N ASP A 303 7.30 5.54 -11.60
CA ASP A 303 6.90 5.95 -10.27
C ASP A 303 6.58 4.69 -9.47
N VAL A 304 7.27 4.47 -8.35
CA VAL A 304 6.85 3.51 -7.34
C VAL A 304 5.67 4.07 -6.54
N GLN A 305 5.00 3.22 -5.77
CA GLN A 305 3.92 3.65 -4.89
C GLN A 305 4.33 4.81 -3.98
N GLU A 306 3.48 5.85 -3.94
CA GLU A 306 3.65 7.07 -3.12
C GLU A 306 3.37 6.81 -1.63
N TRP A 307 4.00 5.76 -1.09
CA TRP A 307 3.92 5.35 0.29
C TRP A 307 5.15 5.85 1.06
N PRO A 308 5.06 6.98 1.77
CA PRO A 308 6.23 7.63 2.37
C PRO A 308 6.93 6.75 3.41
N ASP A 309 6.20 5.88 4.11
CA ASP A 309 6.78 4.98 5.11
C ASP A 309 7.48 3.75 4.49
N VAL A 310 7.23 3.47 3.20
CA VAL A 310 7.72 2.27 2.50
C VAL A 310 8.80 2.62 1.48
N TYR A 311 8.55 3.65 0.66
CA TYR A 311 9.40 4.13 -0.44
C TYR A 311 9.86 5.58 -0.27
N GLY A 312 9.49 6.26 0.82
CA GLY A 312 9.92 7.63 1.07
C GLY A 312 11.43 7.79 1.23
N PHE A 313 11.91 9.04 1.16
CA PHE A 313 13.32 9.36 1.38
C PHE A 313 13.85 8.77 2.70
N GLY A 314 15.04 8.17 2.66
CA GLY A 314 15.66 7.54 3.84
C GLY A 314 15.07 6.18 4.24
N THR A 315 14.00 5.71 3.59
CA THR A 315 13.49 4.35 3.81
C THR A 315 14.44 3.33 3.20
N ARG A 316 14.45 2.11 3.76
CA ARG A 316 15.34 1.04 3.30
C ARG A 316 15.13 0.68 1.83
N ARG A 317 13.88 0.68 1.33
CA ARG A 317 13.59 0.36 -0.08
C ARG A 317 14.03 1.49 -1.01
N TYR A 318 13.78 2.75 -0.64
CA TYR A 318 14.27 3.91 -1.41
C TYR A 318 15.79 3.90 -1.54
N GLU A 319 16.50 3.83 -0.42
CA GLU A 319 17.97 3.84 -0.42
C GLU A 319 18.55 2.66 -1.20
N TRP A 320 17.89 1.50 -1.14
CA TRP A 320 18.30 0.34 -1.93
C TRP A 320 18.12 0.57 -3.43
N LEU A 321 16.98 1.13 -3.87
CA LEU A 321 16.73 1.43 -5.28
C LEU A 321 17.71 2.49 -5.80
N VAL A 322 17.96 3.54 -5.02
CA VAL A 322 18.94 4.59 -5.34
C VAL A 322 20.35 4.03 -5.52
N ALA A 323 20.78 3.13 -4.63
CA ALA A 323 22.12 2.56 -4.63
C ALA A 323 22.31 1.46 -5.68
N ASN A 324 21.31 0.62 -5.92
CA ASN A 324 21.44 -0.58 -6.78
C ASN A 324 20.88 -0.37 -8.18
N GLY A 325 19.86 0.47 -8.34
CA GLY A 325 19.23 0.78 -9.63
C GLY A 325 20.23 1.08 -10.75
N PRO A 326 21.28 1.92 -10.51
CA PRO A 326 22.22 2.29 -11.57
C PRO A 326 22.91 1.11 -12.24
N THR A 327 23.10 0.00 -11.53
CA THR A 327 23.67 -1.26 -12.06
C THR A 327 22.79 -1.84 -13.18
N TYR A 328 21.49 -1.58 -13.14
CA TYR A 328 20.49 -2.02 -14.10
C TYR A 328 20.04 -0.87 -15.03
N GLY A 329 20.73 0.27 -15.01
CA GLY A 329 20.39 1.43 -15.83
C GLY A 329 19.21 2.25 -15.32
N TRP A 330 18.72 2.02 -14.10
CA TRP A 330 17.68 2.82 -13.47
C TRP A 330 18.28 3.78 -12.44
N TYR A 331 17.85 5.03 -12.38
CA TYR A 331 18.40 5.98 -11.43
C TYR A 331 17.33 6.95 -10.93
N ALA A 332 17.54 7.52 -9.74
CA ALA A 332 16.73 8.62 -9.24
C ALA A 332 17.37 9.94 -9.70
N PRO A 333 16.75 10.71 -10.61
CA PRO A 333 17.37 11.94 -11.10
C PRO A 333 17.62 12.96 -9.98
N ALA A 334 18.77 13.64 -9.99
CA ALA A 334 19.11 14.63 -8.96
C ALA A 334 18.03 15.72 -8.75
N ARG A 335 17.27 16.04 -9.80
CA ARG A 335 16.18 17.04 -9.77
C ARG A 335 14.94 16.61 -8.97
N VAL A 336 14.80 15.33 -8.64
CA VAL A 336 13.69 14.77 -7.84
C VAL A 336 14.13 14.27 -6.47
N ARG A 337 15.42 14.33 -6.16
CA ARG A 337 15.97 13.85 -4.89
C ARG A 337 15.63 14.76 -3.71
N ALA A 338 15.82 14.25 -2.49
CA ALA A 338 15.69 15.02 -1.27
C ALA A 338 16.47 16.35 -1.35
N GLY A 339 15.80 17.46 -1.05
CA GLY A 339 16.36 18.82 -1.12
C GLY A 339 16.24 19.50 -2.48
N ALA A 340 15.73 18.84 -3.52
CA ALA A 340 15.39 19.49 -4.79
C ALA A 340 14.14 20.39 -4.65
N THR A 341 13.94 21.27 -5.64
CA THR A 341 12.77 22.17 -5.69
C THR A 341 11.45 21.41 -5.79
N TYR A 342 11.45 20.28 -6.49
CA TYR A 342 10.30 19.38 -6.67
C TYR A 342 10.74 17.96 -6.33
N PRO A 343 10.80 17.60 -5.04
CA PRO A 343 11.26 16.29 -4.62
C PRO A 343 10.16 15.24 -4.83
N GLU A 344 10.49 14.15 -5.54
CA GLU A 344 9.60 13.06 -5.92
C GLU A 344 10.32 11.75 -5.60
N TYR A 345 10.24 11.28 -4.35
CA TYR A 345 10.96 10.05 -3.94
C TYR A 345 10.51 8.81 -4.72
N TRP A 346 9.32 8.87 -5.30
CA TRP A 346 8.74 7.80 -6.09
C TRP A 346 9.37 7.68 -7.49
N HIS A 347 9.99 8.74 -8.01
CA HIS A 347 10.34 8.84 -9.43
C HIS A 347 11.75 8.32 -9.76
N PHE A 348 11.80 7.38 -10.70
CA PHE A 348 13.02 6.79 -11.27
C PHE A 348 12.98 6.82 -12.80
N GLU A 349 14.15 6.94 -13.42
CA GLU A 349 14.30 6.94 -14.88
C GLU A 349 15.27 5.86 -15.35
N TYR A 350 14.98 5.28 -16.51
CA TYR A 350 15.90 4.46 -17.26
C TYR A 350 16.86 5.33 -18.06
N GLY A 351 18.15 5.22 -17.73
CA GLY A 351 19.26 5.88 -18.38
C GLY A 351 20.55 5.09 -18.11
N PRO A 352 20.90 4.11 -18.95
CA PRO A 352 22.11 3.31 -18.78
C PRO A 352 23.36 4.17 -18.57
N GLY A 353 24.16 3.82 -17.57
CA GLY A 353 25.38 4.56 -17.19
C GLY A 353 25.15 5.84 -16.38
N ARG A 354 23.90 6.17 -16.02
CA ARG A 354 23.57 7.26 -15.11
C ARG A 354 23.60 6.77 -13.66
N THR A 355 23.88 7.69 -12.74
CA THR A 355 23.91 7.43 -11.29
C THR A 355 22.89 8.32 -10.58
N SER A 356 22.37 7.84 -9.45
CA SER A 356 21.45 8.57 -8.58
C SER A 356 22.16 9.60 -7.70
#